data_AF-A0A7Z9BU17-F1
#
_entry.id   AF-A0A7Z9BU17-F1
#
_cell.length_a   1.000
_cell.length_b   1.000
_cell.length_c   1.000
_cell.angle_alpha   90.00
_cell.angle_beta   90.00
_cell.angle_gamma   90.00
#
_symmetry.space_group_name_H-M   'P 1'
#
loop_
_entity.id
_entity.type
_entity.pdbx_description
1 polymer ?
#
loop_
_entity_poly.entity_id
_entity_poly.type
_entity_poly.pdbx_seq_one_letter_code
_entity_poly.pdbx_strand_id
1 'polypeptide(L)'
;MKHLKLFLLFVLAGILIPLNSTKSGVAQHPSYSQKVAVEFQDPNPDAPNEDRQGSSSRTNCPAVSKPLTALIPKSNMGLTLSGYPTFIVYVPYSSNPVREVEFVLLDEEDNKIFQQKMPLTGTPGIVKFKLPPSAPMLEVGKKYRWRFFYQCNPRLRAEDDGVEGAIARINPSETLIRQLETATTPLEKIQVYAQNGLWYETLTLLALLRQEKPQDPQVLQEWKELLNSIGLESLADEPLSPCCKP
;
A
#
# COMPACT_ATOMS: atom_id res chain seq x y z
N MET A 1 -52.62 63.74 56.17
CA MET A 1 -52.56 64.33 54.81
C MET A 1 -51.33 65.23 54.73
N LYS A 2 -50.57 65.10 53.63
CA LYS A 2 -49.43 65.93 53.17
C LYS A 2 -48.10 65.64 53.89
N HIS A 3 -47.18 64.91 53.24
CA HIS A 3 -46.05 65.43 52.40
C HIS A 3 -44.94 66.01 53.30
N LEU A 4 -43.63 65.79 53.15
CA LEU A 4 -42.78 65.36 52.03
C LEU A 4 -41.32 65.39 52.57
N LYS A 5 -40.51 64.41 52.15
CA LYS A 5 -39.03 64.37 52.10
C LYS A 5 -38.20 64.81 53.33
N LEU A 6 -37.37 63.89 53.83
CA LEU A 6 -35.96 64.23 54.11
C LEU A 6 -35.02 63.02 53.95
N PHE A 7 -33.93 63.30 53.26
CA PHE A 7 -32.77 62.46 52.97
C PHE A 7 -32.04 61.98 54.23
N LEU A 8 -31.55 60.73 54.23
CA LEU A 8 -30.36 60.28 54.97
C LEU A 8 -29.86 58.97 54.30
N LEU A 9 -28.85 59.04 53.44
CA LEU A 9 -27.44 58.76 53.75
C LEU A 9 -27.20 57.30 54.17
N PHE A 10 -27.12 56.41 53.18
CA PHE A 10 -26.45 55.11 53.37
C PHE A 10 -24.99 55.24 52.98
N VAL A 11 -24.13 55.13 53.99
CA VAL A 11 -22.68 55.00 53.88
C VAL A 11 -22.38 53.60 53.32
N LEU A 12 -22.00 53.52 52.04
CA LEU A 12 -21.39 52.33 51.48
C LEU A 12 -19.90 52.33 51.85
N ALA A 13 -19.55 51.55 52.87
CA ALA A 13 -18.17 51.21 53.15
C ALA A 13 -17.63 50.35 51.99
N GLY A 14 -16.71 50.91 51.21
CA GLY A 14 -15.99 50.20 50.17
C GLY A 14 -15.05 49.17 50.78
N ILE A 15 -15.32 47.89 50.55
CA ILE A 15 -14.34 46.83 50.72
C ILE A 15 -13.69 46.61 49.35
N LEU A 16 -12.43 47.04 49.22
CA LEU A 16 -11.54 46.67 48.13
C LEU A 16 -11.25 45.17 48.24
N ILE A 17 -11.91 44.36 47.41
CA ILE A 17 -11.51 42.97 47.17
C ILE A 17 -10.45 43.01 46.05
N PRO A 18 -9.24 42.46 46.26
CA PRO A 18 -8.27 42.36 45.18
C PRO A 18 -8.80 41.39 44.10
N LEU A 19 -8.77 41.84 42.85
CA LEU A 19 -8.93 40.99 41.67
C LEU A 19 -7.77 39.99 41.64
N ASN A 20 -7.99 38.80 42.18
CA ASN A 20 -7.12 37.66 41.88
C ASN A 20 -7.36 37.28 40.42
N SER A 21 -6.41 37.60 39.56
CA SER A 21 -6.30 37.01 38.22
C SER A 21 -6.17 35.50 38.37
N THR A 22 -7.28 34.79 38.27
CA THR A 22 -7.27 33.38 37.89
C THR A 22 -6.69 33.30 36.50
N LYS A 23 -5.40 32.95 36.42
CA LYS A 23 -4.78 32.41 35.22
C LYS A 23 -5.66 31.25 34.76
N SER A 24 -6.43 31.46 33.71
CA SER A 24 -7.03 30.39 32.93
C SER A 24 -5.88 29.54 32.40
N GLY A 25 -5.60 28.43 33.09
CA GLY A 25 -4.79 27.37 32.55
C GLY A 25 -5.52 26.82 31.34
N VAL A 26 -5.06 27.20 30.15
CA VAL A 26 -5.47 26.56 28.91
C VAL A 26 -5.12 25.08 29.08
N ALA A 27 -6.15 24.24 29.23
CA ALA A 27 -6.00 22.80 29.11
C ALA A 27 -5.49 22.52 27.70
N GLN A 28 -4.18 22.32 27.59
CA GLN A 28 -3.58 21.77 26.39
C GLN A 28 -4.04 20.33 26.32
N HIS A 29 -5.10 20.07 25.57
CA HIS A 29 -5.32 18.76 24.99
C HIS A 29 -4.17 18.54 24.01
N PRO A 30 -3.25 17.59 24.24
CA PRO A 30 -2.33 17.21 23.20
C PRO A 30 -3.17 16.50 22.15
N SER A 31 -3.48 17.20 21.05
CA SER A 31 -3.91 16.58 19.80
C SER A 31 -2.72 15.77 19.28
N TYR A 32 -2.54 14.58 19.83
CA TYR A 32 -1.78 13.53 19.18
C TYR A 32 -2.62 13.07 18.00
N SER A 33 -2.55 13.80 16.88
CA SER A 33 -2.69 13.17 15.59
C SER A 33 -1.47 12.26 15.46
N GLN A 34 -1.57 11.02 15.93
CA GLN A 34 -0.59 10.02 15.59
C GLN A 34 -0.62 9.91 14.08
N LYS A 35 0.44 10.41 13.42
CA LYS A 35 0.76 10.05 12.06
C LYS A 35 1.00 8.55 12.06
N VAL A 36 -0.03 7.80 11.71
CA VAL A 36 0.06 6.36 11.53
C VAL A 36 0.64 6.13 10.15
N ALA A 37 1.96 5.98 10.08
CA ALA A 37 2.61 5.48 8.89
C ALA A 37 2.18 4.03 8.65
N VAL A 38 1.78 3.68 7.43
CA VAL A 38 1.56 2.29 7.01
C VAL A 38 2.92 1.60 6.95
N GLU A 39 3.35 1.06 8.09
CA GLU A 39 4.52 0.20 8.21
C GLU A 39 4.09 -1.26 8.06
N PHE A 40 4.67 -1.97 7.08
CA PHE A 40 4.36 -3.37 6.83
C PHE A 40 5.11 -4.28 7.80
N GLN A 41 4.37 -5.16 8.48
CA GLN A 41 4.94 -6.20 9.34
C GLN A 41 5.16 -7.46 8.51
N ASP A 42 6.40 -7.71 8.09
CA ASP A 42 6.75 -8.94 7.38
C ASP A 42 6.50 -10.15 8.29
N PRO A 43 5.70 -11.15 7.88
CA PRO A 43 5.48 -12.35 8.68
C PRO A 43 6.75 -13.19 8.87
N ASN A 44 7.80 -12.96 8.09
CA ASN A 44 9.08 -13.64 8.22
C ASN A 44 10.26 -12.66 8.06
N PRO A 45 10.49 -11.76 9.04
CA PRO A 45 11.47 -10.68 8.93
C PRO A 45 12.93 -11.19 8.93
N ASP A 46 13.16 -12.40 9.45
CA ASP A 46 14.48 -13.05 9.49
C ASP A 46 14.78 -13.87 8.22
N ALA A 47 13.84 -13.95 7.27
CA ALA A 47 14.09 -14.57 5.98
C ALA A 47 15.25 -13.88 5.25
N PRO A 48 16.11 -14.62 4.55
CA PRO A 48 17.09 -14.01 3.65
C PRO A 48 16.39 -13.10 2.64
N ASN A 49 16.99 -11.94 2.39
CA ASN A 49 16.51 -11.08 1.31
C ASN A 49 16.69 -11.82 -0.03
N GLU A 50 15.65 -11.87 -0.85
CA GLU A 50 15.75 -12.37 -2.22
C GLU A 50 15.78 -11.21 -3.23
N ASP A 51 16.29 -11.50 -4.42
CA ASP A 51 16.29 -10.53 -5.50
C ASP A 51 14.87 -10.33 -6.03
N ARG A 52 14.46 -9.07 -6.17
CA ARG A 52 13.15 -8.65 -6.68
C ARG A 52 13.28 -7.95 -8.03
N GLN A 53 14.51 -7.80 -8.52
CA GLN A 53 14.84 -7.04 -9.71
C GLN A 53 15.12 -8.00 -10.87
N GLY A 54 14.59 -7.66 -12.04
CA GLY A 54 14.89 -8.32 -13.29
C GLY A 54 16.33 -8.08 -13.70
N SER A 55 16.89 -9.04 -14.44
CA SER A 55 18.25 -8.95 -14.96
C SER A 55 18.24 -8.20 -16.29
N SER A 56 18.20 -6.87 -16.23
CA SER A 56 18.35 -6.00 -17.40
C SER A 56 19.70 -6.18 -18.14
N SER A 57 20.67 -6.90 -17.55
CA SER A 57 22.06 -7.00 -18.02
C SER A 57 22.41 -8.29 -18.76
N ARG A 58 21.50 -9.28 -18.82
CA ARG A 58 21.77 -10.60 -19.44
C ARG A 58 21.06 -10.84 -20.77
N THR A 59 20.49 -9.80 -21.36
CA THR A 59 19.41 -9.95 -22.34
C THR A 59 19.43 -8.83 -23.39
N ASN A 60 18.87 -9.09 -24.58
CA ASN A 60 18.65 -8.09 -25.63
C ASN A 60 17.53 -7.08 -25.28
N CYS A 61 17.30 -6.83 -23.98
CA CYS A 61 16.32 -5.87 -23.51
C CYS A 61 16.83 -4.44 -23.74
N PRO A 62 15.94 -3.47 -23.99
CA PRO A 62 16.31 -2.07 -23.98
C PRO A 62 16.94 -1.69 -22.64
N ALA A 63 18.00 -0.88 -22.68
CA ALA A 63 18.62 -0.35 -21.47
C ALA A 63 17.62 0.55 -20.70
N VAL A 64 17.58 0.38 -19.39
CA VAL A 64 16.67 1.11 -18.49
C VAL A 64 17.43 1.66 -17.28
N SER A 65 16.99 2.80 -16.74
CA SER A 65 17.61 3.44 -15.57
C SER A 65 17.21 2.79 -14.24
N LYS A 66 16.05 2.13 -14.20
CA LYS A 66 15.52 1.36 -13.08
C LYS A 66 15.15 -0.03 -13.62
N PRO A 67 15.46 -1.13 -12.91
CA PRO A 67 15.17 -2.47 -13.39
C PRO A 67 13.67 -2.80 -13.27
N LEU A 68 13.22 -3.80 -14.03
CA LEU A 68 11.94 -4.47 -13.78
C LEU A 68 11.93 -4.90 -12.31
N THR A 69 10.88 -4.57 -11.55
CA THR A 69 10.90 -4.80 -10.10
C THR A 69 9.57 -5.33 -9.61
N ALA A 70 9.58 -6.46 -8.90
CA ALA A 70 8.43 -6.95 -8.14
C ALA A 70 8.18 -6.05 -6.91
N LEU A 71 6.98 -5.49 -6.76
CA LEU A 71 6.61 -4.77 -5.54
C LEU A 71 6.11 -5.78 -4.50
N ILE A 72 7.06 -6.47 -3.89
CA ILE A 72 6.89 -7.51 -2.88
C ILE A 72 7.86 -7.28 -1.70
N PRO A 73 7.59 -7.75 -0.47
CA PRO A 73 8.53 -7.62 0.65
C PRO A 73 9.89 -8.22 0.33
N LYS A 74 10.93 -7.82 1.08
CA LYS A 74 12.32 -8.26 0.83
C LYS A 74 12.50 -9.78 1.00
N SER A 75 11.68 -10.41 1.83
CA SER A 75 11.57 -11.87 1.98
C SER A 75 10.99 -12.58 0.75
N ASN A 76 10.50 -11.82 -0.24
CA ASN A 76 9.86 -12.28 -1.47
C ASN A 76 8.61 -13.15 -1.26
N MET A 77 8.00 -13.01 -0.08
CA MET A 77 6.80 -13.72 0.34
C MET A 77 5.77 -12.70 0.83
N GLY A 78 4.50 -12.88 0.43
CA GLY A 78 3.39 -12.11 0.97
C GLY A 78 2.18 -12.99 1.30
N LEU A 79 1.36 -12.56 2.24
CA LEU A 79 0.10 -13.23 2.59
C LEU A 79 -1.08 -12.55 1.90
N THR A 80 -2.11 -13.33 1.62
CA THR A 80 -3.39 -12.83 1.10
C THR A 80 -4.59 -13.54 1.75
N LEU A 81 -5.72 -12.85 1.82
CA LEU A 81 -7.04 -13.46 2.09
C LEU A 81 -7.77 -13.82 0.79
N SER A 82 -7.39 -13.17 -0.31
CA SER A 82 -8.06 -13.30 -1.60
C SER A 82 -7.72 -14.60 -2.31
N GLY A 83 -8.75 -15.22 -2.89
CA GLY A 83 -8.56 -16.30 -3.86
C GLY A 83 -8.13 -15.82 -5.24
N TYR A 84 -8.30 -14.53 -5.53
CA TYR A 84 -7.92 -13.88 -6.78
C TYR A 84 -7.14 -12.62 -6.45
N PRO A 85 -5.88 -12.72 -5.98
CA PRO A 85 -5.07 -11.57 -5.58
C PRO A 85 -4.73 -10.64 -6.76
N THR A 86 -4.21 -9.46 -6.43
CA THR A 86 -3.60 -8.54 -7.41
C THR A 86 -2.10 -8.50 -7.17
N PHE A 87 -1.32 -8.73 -8.23
CA PHE A 87 0.14 -8.63 -8.24
C PHE A 87 0.55 -7.27 -8.79
N ILE A 88 1.62 -6.67 -8.26
CA ILE A 88 2.04 -5.33 -8.63
C ILE A 88 3.53 -5.32 -8.96
N VAL A 89 3.88 -4.80 -10.13
CA VAL A 89 5.22 -4.83 -10.70
C VAL A 89 5.54 -3.47 -11.30
N TYR A 90 6.73 -2.94 -11.06
CA TYR A 90 7.24 -1.79 -11.79
C TYR A 90 7.83 -2.25 -13.12
N VAL A 91 7.28 -1.76 -14.22
CA VAL A 91 7.73 -2.05 -15.59
C VAL A 91 8.46 -0.83 -16.15
N PRO A 92 9.78 -0.93 -16.40
CA PRO A 92 10.58 0.21 -16.86
C PRO A 92 10.53 0.42 -18.38
N TYR A 93 9.93 -0.52 -19.10
CA TYR A 93 9.96 -0.54 -20.56
C TYR A 93 8.87 0.32 -21.18
N SER A 94 9.22 1.02 -22.26
CA SER A 94 8.26 1.73 -23.12
C SER A 94 7.26 0.74 -23.73
N SER A 95 6.00 1.14 -23.77
CA SER A 95 4.93 0.45 -24.50
C SER A 95 4.94 0.69 -26.02
N ASN A 96 5.92 1.47 -26.52
CA ASN A 96 6.18 1.71 -27.93
C ASN A 96 7.65 1.35 -28.27
N PRO A 97 7.93 0.40 -29.17
CA PRO A 97 6.97 -0.43 -29.93
C PRO A 97 6.17 -1.37 -29.02
N VAL A 98 4.99 -1.80 -29.51
CA VAL A 98 4.13 -2.72 -28.76
C VAL A 98 4.87 -4.04 -28.53
N ARG A 99 4.94 -4.44 -27.26
CA ARG A 99 5.52 -5.71 -26.80
C ARG A 99 4.56 -6.43 -25.89
N GLU A 100 4.83 -7.69 -25.61
CA GLU A 100 4.04 -8.50 -24.67
C GLU A 100 4.70 -8.54 -23.29
N VAL A 101 3.85 -8.62 -22.28
CA VAL A 101 4.21 -9.15 -20.97
C VAL A 101 3.47 -10.45 -20.72
N GLU A 102 4.03 -11.29 -19.86
CA GLU A 102 3.44 -12.56 -19.49
C GLU A 102 3.42 -12.75 -17.99
N PHE A 103 2.27 -13.15 -17.47
CA PHE A 103 2.10 -13.60 -16.10
C PHE A 103 2.01 -15.12 -16.07
N VAL A 104 2.68 -15.75 -15.10
CA VAL A 104 2.67 -17.19 -14.85
C VAL A 104 2.39 -17.43 -13.37
N LEU A 105 1.49 -18.36 -13.05
CA LEU A 105 1.24 -18.86 -11.70
C LEU A 105 1.64 -20.33 -11.60
N LEU A 106 2.34 -20.66 -10.53
CA LEU A 106 2.84 -21.99 -10.21
C LEU A 106 2.28 -22.44 -8.86
N ASP A 107 1.96 -23.73 -8.73
CA ASP A 107 1.61 -24.36 -7.44
C ASP A 107 2.85 -24.64 -6.58
N GLU A 108 2.67 -25.33 -5.44
CA GLU A 108 3.74 -25.64 -4.47
C GLU A 108 4.78 -26.62 -5.05
N GLU A 109 4.38 -27.41 -6.04
CA GLU A 109 5.22 -28.35 -6.77
C GLU A 109 5.84 -27.74 -8.05
N ASP A 110 5.75 -26.42 -8.22
CA ASP A 110 6.21 -25.66 -9.40
C ASP A 110 5.52 -26.00 -10.72
N ASN A 111 4.36 -26.67 -10.68
CA ASN A 111 3.57 -26.88 -11.88
C ASN A 111 2.90 -25.58 -12.29
N LYS A 112 2.96 -25.27 -13.58
CA LYS A 112 2.28 -24.12 -14.16
C LYS A 112 0.77 -24.36 -14.21
N ILE A 113 0.04 -23.68 -13.32
CA ILE A 113 -1.43 -23.78 -13.21
C ILE A 113 -2.16 -22.64 -13.92
N PHE A 114 -1.47 -21.54 -14.24
CA PHE A 114 -2.04 -20.45 -15.04
C PHE A 114 -0.96 -19.69 -15.80
N GLN A 115 -1.32 -19.17 -16.98
CA GLN A 115 -0.46 -18.34 -17.80
C GLN A 115 -1.31 -17.38 -18.63
N GLN A 116 -0.89 -16.13 -18.73
CA GLN A 116 -1.55 -15.13 -19.55
C GLN A 116 -0.57 -14.13 -20.14
N LYS A 117 -0.68 -13.90 -21.44
CA LYS A 117 0.04 -12.82 -22.14
C LYS A 117 -0.87 -11.62 -22.32
N MET A 118 -0.29 -10.43 -22.26
CA MET A 118 -1.01 -9.16 -22.46
C MET A 118 -0.12 -8.18 -23.22
N PRO A 119 -0.70 -7.33 -24.09
CA PRO A 119 0.05 -6.22 -24.69
C PRO A 119 0.44 -5.20 -23.62
N LEU A 120 1.69 -4.76 -23.66
CA LEU A 120 2.19 -3.69 -22.80
C LEU A 120 1.65 -2.34 -23.27
N THR A 121 1.00 -1.59 -22.39
CA THR A 121 0.32 -0.32 -22.70
C THR A 121 0.55 0.70 -21.58
N GLY A 122 0.79 1.97 -21.90
CA GLY A 122 0.85 3.03 -20.88
C GLY A 122 1.99 2.88 -19.86
N THR A 123 3.11 2.26 -20.25
CA THR A 123 4.36 2.15 -19.46
C THR A 123 5.48 2.97 -20.11
N PRO A 124 6.52 3.39 -19.35
CA PRO A 124 6.95 2.92 -18.02
C PRO A 124 6.00 3.23 -16.85
N GLY A 125 5.98 2.38 -15.81
CA GLY A 125 5.19 2.63 -14.60
C GLY A 125 4.87 1.39 -13.77
N ILE A 126 4.15 1.58 -12.67
CA ILE A 126 3.68 0.52 -11.77
C ILE A 126 2.41 -0.11 -12.34
N VAL A 127 2.50 -1.37 -12.70
CA VAL A 127 1.45 -2.18 -13.33
C VAL A 127 0.78 -3.07 -12.29
N LYS A 128 -0.54 -3.21 -12.39
CA LYS A 128 -1.35 -4.11 -11.56
C LYS A 128 -1.86 -5.26 -12.42
N PHE A 129 -1.67 -6.49 -11.96
CA PHE A 129 -2.20 -7.70 -12.58
C PHE A 129 -3.16 -8.40 -11.60
N LYS A 130 -4.46 -8.34 -11.88
CA LYS A 130 -5.48 -9.08 -11.10
C LYS A 130 -5.58 -10.50 -11.65
N LEU A 131 -5.44 -11.50 -10.78
CA LEU A 131 -5.68 -12.90 -11.18
C LEU A 131 -7.13 -13.04 -11.69
N PRO A 132 -7.35 -13.42 -12.96
CA PRO A 132 -8.69 -13.44 -13.53
C PRO A 132 -9.50 -14.65 -13.04
N PRO A 133 -10.84 -14.61 -13.10
CA PRO A 133 -11.69 -15.75 -12.76
C PRO A 133 -11.46 -17.01 -13.63
N SER A 134 -10.81 -16.87 -14.79
CA SER A 134 -10.40 -17.99 -15.64
C SER A 134 -9.20 -18.76 -15.09
N ALA A 135 -8.47 -18.20 -14.13
CA ALA A 135 -7.43 -18.91 -13.39
C ALA A 135 -8.03 -19.72 -12.22
N PRO A 136 -7.35 -20.77 -11.75
CA PRO A 136 -7.68 -21.41 -10.49
C PRO A 136 -7.62 -20.39 -9.33
N MET A 137 -8.65 -20.40 -8.48
CA MET A 137 -8.65 -19.64 -7.24
C MET A 137 -7.55 -20.18 -6.31
N LEU A 138 -6.79 -19.31 -5.66
CA LEU A 138 -5.81 -19.75 -4.65
C LEU A 138 -6.52 -20.43 -3.48
N GLU A 139 -6.02 -21.59 -3.06
CA GLU A 139 -6.58 -22.35 -1.95
C GLU A 139 -6.04 -21.84 -0.61
N VAL A 140 -6.90 -21.83 0.41
CA VAL A 140 -6.50 -21.46 1.77
C VAL A 140 -5.50 -22.48 2.31
N GLY A 141 -4.42 -21.99 2.91
CA GLY A 141 -3.34 -22.80 3.48
C GLY A 141 -2.24 -23.17 2.48
N LYS A 142 -2.40 -22.86 1.19
CA LYS A 142 -1.40 -23.17 0.15
C LYS A 142 -0.52 -21.99 -0.22
N LYS A 143 0.70 -22.31 -0.62
CA LYS A 143 1.66 -21.38 -1.22
C LYS A 143 1.64 -21.50 -2.74
N TYR A 144 2.04 -20.42 -3.41
CA TYR A 144 2.16 -20.36 -4.85
C TYR A 144 3.36 -19.48 -5.19
N ARG A 145 3.91 -19.68 -6.39
CA ARG A 145 4.86 -18.75 -7.00
C ARG A 145 4.24 -18.08 -8.20
N TRP A 146 4.55 -16.82 -8.40
CA TRP A 146 4.18 -16.10 -9.60
C TRP A 146 5.43 -15.56 -10.28
N ARG A 147 5.37 -15.47 -11.61
CA ARG A 147 6.41 -14.84 -12.42
C ARG A 147 5.77 -13.84 -13.37
N PHE A 148 6.48 -12.76 -13.61
CA PHE A 148 6.12 -11.74 -14.57
C PHE A 148 7.29 -11.51 -15.51
N PHE A 149 7.06 -11.65 -16.81
CA PHE A 149 8.07 -11.51 -17.84
C PHE A 149 7.74 -10.38 -18.79
N TYR A 150 8.75 -9.61 -19.19
CA TYR A 150 8.71 -8.71 -20.32
C TYR A 150 9.45 -9.32 -21.50
N GLN A 151 8.79 -9.36 -22.66
CA GLN A 151 9.36 -9.97 -23.85
C GLN A 151 10.35 -9.03 -24.56
N CYS A 152 11.65 -9.25 -24.33
CA CYS A 152 12.70 -8.47 -24.97
C CYS A 152 12.95 -8.89 -26.42
N ASN A 153 12.73 -10.16 -26.74
CA ASN A 153 12.84 -10.69 -28.09
C ASN A 153 11.65 -11.62 -28.40
N PRO A 154 10.78 -11.26 -29.36
CA PRO A 154 9.65 -12.10 -29.74
C PRO A 154 10.01 -13.51 -30.20
N ARG A 155 11.27 -13.75 -30.59
CA ARG A 155 11.74 -15.04 -31.09
C ARG A 155 12.48 -15.87 -30.06
N LEU A 156 12.93 -15.27 -28.94
CA LEU A 156 13.81 -15.95 -27.99
C LEU A 156 13.48 -15.60 -26.55
N ARG A 157 12.73 -16.49 -25.90
CA ARG A 157 12.22 -16.34 -24.53
C ARG A 157 13.31 -16.39 -23.46
N ALA A 158 14.46 -17.00 -23.77
CA ALA A 158 15.63 -16.99 -22.91
C ALA A 158 16.20 -15.58 -22.69
N GLU A 159 15.76 -14.61 -23.49
CA GLU A 159 16.13 -13.20 -23.38
C GLU A 159 15.06 -12.34 -22.69
N ASP A 160 13.94 -12.92 -22.24
CA ASP A 160 12.92 -12.16 -21.51
C ASP A 160 13.52 -11.65 -20.18
N ASP A 161 13.19 -10.41 -19.82
CA ASP A 161 13.45 -9.94 -18.45
C ASP A 161 12.31 -10.40 -17.55
N GLY A 162 12.61 -10.82 -16.33
CA GLY A 162 11.65 -11.48 -15.47
C GLY A 162 11.84 -11.17 -14.00
N VAL A 163 10.74 -11.07 -13.28
CA VAL A 163 10.69 -11.02 -11.82
C VAL A 163 9.75 -12.10 -11.31
N GLU A 164 9.95 -12.52 -10.08
CA GLU A 164 9.11 -13.53 -9.43
C GLU A 164 8.82 -13.17 -7.98
N GLY A 165 7.87 -13.89 -7.40
CA GLY A 165 7.59 -13.82 -5.97
C GLY A 165 6.66 -14.91 -5.49
N ALA A 166 6.53 -15.00 -4.17
CA ALA A 166 5.69 -15.99 -3.52
C ALA A 166 4.45 -15.38 -2.87
N ILE A 167 3.38 -16.17 -2.83
CA ILE A 167 2.12 -15.80 -2.18
C ILE A 167 1.54 -16.99 -1.42
N ALA A 168 1.00 -16.73 -0.23
CA ALA A 168 0.23 -17.74 0.51
C ALA A 168 -1.15 -17.19 0.85
N ARG A 169 -2.19 -17.96 0.58
CA ARG A 169 -3.53 -17.60 1.02
C ARG A 169 -3.77 -18.15 2.42
N ILE A 170 -4.16 -17.31 3.36
CA ILE A 170 -4.39 -17.71 4.75
C ILE A 170 -5.88 -17.64 5.11
N ASN A 171 -6.25 -18.38 6.15
CA ASN A 171 -7.53 -18.18 6.82
C ASN A 171 -7.40 -16.99 7.78
N PRO A 172 -8.32 -16.01 7.80
CA PRO A 172 -8.23 -14.92 8.75
C PRO A 172 -8.45 -15.43 10.17
N SER A 173 -7.69 -14.90 11.14
CA SER A 173 -7.93 -15.15 12.57
C SER A 173 -9.17 -14.37 13.04
N GLU A 174 -9.80 -14.82 14.14
CA GLU A 174 -10.91 -14.07 14.75
C GLU A 174 -10.51 -12.64 15.13
N THR A 175 -9.26 -12.45 15.59
CA THR A 175 -8.71 -11.14 15.90
C THR A 175 -8.65 -10.24 14.66
N LEU A 176 -8.13 -10.75 13.55
CA LEU A 176 -8.07 -10.02 12.29
C LEU A 176 -9.47 -9.65 11.79
N ILE A 177 -10.45 -10.57 11.88
CA ILE A 177 -11.84 -10.28 11.51
C ILE A 177 -12.38 -9.12 12.34
N ARG A 178 -12.24 -9.16 13.66
CA ARG A 178 -12.69 -8.08 14.55
C ARG A 178 -12.01 -6.75 14.25
N GLN A 179 -10.70 -6.75 14.00
CA GLN A 179 -9.97 -5.54 13.61
C GLN A 179 -10.52 -4.94 12.31
N LEU A 180 -10.80 -5.76 11.30
CA LEU A 180 -11.36 -5.32 10.03
C LEU A 180 -12.80 -4.80 10.15
N GLU A 181 -13.61 -5.37 11.06
CA GLU A 181 -14.96 -4.87 11.38
C GLU A 181 -14.92 -3.49 12.03
N THR A 182 -13.90 -3.22 12.87
CA THR A 182 -13.72 -1.92 13.52
C THR A 182 -13.09 -0.85 12.62
N ALA A 183 -12.39 -1.25 11.56
CA ALA A 183 -11.76 -0.33 10.62
C ALA A 183 -12.79 0.29 9.66
N THR A 184 -13.09 1.56 9.87
CA THR A 184 -14.15 2.30 9.17
C THR A 184 -13.66 3.00 7.91
N THR A 185 -12.38 3.39 7.85
CA THR A 185 -11.79 4.08 6.70
C THR A 185 -10.90 3.15 5.85
N PRO A 186 -10.65 3.47 4.56
CA PRO A 186 -9.70 2.73 3.74
C PRO A 186 -8.30 2.66 4.34
N LEU A 187 -7.80 3.77 4.93
CA LEU A 187 -6.48 3.81 5.56
C LEU A 187 -6.39 2.96 6.82
N GLU A 188 -7.44 2.95 7.66
CA GLU A 188 -7.53 2.04 8.81
C GLU A 188 -7.48 0.58 8.37
N LYS A 189 -8.19 0.23 7.29
CA LYS A 189 -8.15 -1.15 6.74
C LYS A 189 -6.76 -1.51 6.21
N ILE A 190 -6.11 -0.58 5.49
CA ILE A 190 -4.73 -0.76 4.99
C ILE A 190 -3.78 -1.02 6.16
N GLN A 191 -3.92 -0.25 7.25
CA GLN A 191 -3.12 -0.44 8.46
C GLN A 191 -3.35 -1.82 9.09
N VAL A 192 -4.60 -2.25 9.23
CA VAL A 192 -4.92 -3.59 9.77
C VAL A 192 -4.30 -4.68 8.90
N TYR A 193 -4.39 -4.59 7.58
CA TYR A 193 -3.73 -5.54 6.68
C TYR A 193 -2.21 -5.53 6.84
N ALA A 194 -1.60 -4.35 6.92
CA ALA A 194 -0.15 -4.20 7.04
C ALA A 194 0.39 -4.79 8.34
N GLN A 195 -0.32 -4.58 9.45
CA GLN A 195 0.02 -5.11 10.77
C GLN A 195 -0.16 -6.64 10.88
N ASN A 196 -0.97 -7.24 10.01
CA ASN A 196 -1.22 -8.68 9.96
C ASN A 196 -0.46 -9.38 8.81
N GLY A 197 0.51 -8.71 8.18
CA GLY A 197 1.35 -9.30 7.12
C GLY A 197 0.65 -9.57 5.79
N LEU A 198 -0.55 -9.01 5.58
CA LEU A 198 -1.36 -9.17 4.37
C LEU A 198 -0.90 -8.23 3.24
N TRP A 199 0.31 -8.48 2.74
CA TRP A 199 0.98 -7.63 1.75
C TRP A 199 0.11 -7.31 0.53
N TYR A 200 -0.53 -8.34 -0.03
CA TYR A 200 -1.27 -8.20 -1.27
C TYR A 200 -2.50 -7.30 -1.09
N GLU A 201 -3.20 -7.38 0.04
CA GLU A 201 -4.29 -6.46 0.39
C GLU A 201 -3.78 -5.04 0.68
N THR A 202 -2.71 -4.91 1.49
CA THR A 202 -2.11 -3.61 1.85
C THR A 202 -1.71 -2.82 0.61
N LEU A 203 -0.87 -3.40 -0.25
CA LEU A 203 -0.34 -2.72 -1.43
C LEU A 203 -1.45 -2.44 -2.45
N THR A 204 -2.36 -3.39 -2.67
CA THR A 204 -3.44 -3.22 -3.66
C THR A 204 -4.41 -2.13 -3.24
N LEU A 205 -4.85 -2.12 -1.98
CA LEU A 205 -5.82 -1.14 -1.52
C LEU A 205 -5.20 0.26 -1.48
N LEU A 206 -3.93 0.39 -1.09
CA LEU A 206 -3.23 1.67 -1.12
C LEU A 206 -2.98 2.17 -2.55
N ALA A 207 -2.64 1.29 -3.49
CA ALA A 207 -2.52 1.65 -4.91
C ALA A 207 -3.85 2.11 -5.52
N LEU A 208 -4.97 1.47 -5.14
CA LEU A 208 -6.31 1.92 -5.56
C LEU A 208 -6.65 3.27 -4.95
N LEU A 209 -6.39 3.47 -3.66
CA LEU A 209 -6.63 4.75 -3.00
C LEU A 209 -5.80 5.89 -3.60
N ARG A 210 -4.52 5.63 -3.95
CA ARG A 210 -3.65 6.59 -4.66
C ARG A 210 -4.19 6.93 -6.05
N GLN A 211 -4.77 5.96 -6.76
CA GLN A 211 -5.40 6.19 -8.06
C GLN A 211 -6.68 7.04 -7.93
N GLU A 212 -7.50 6.80 -6.90
CA GLU A 212 -8.74 7.54 -6.65
C GLU A 212 -8.48 8.96 -6.12
N LYS A 213 -7.41 9.13 -5.34
CA LYS A 213 -7.05 10.39 -4.67
C LYS A 213 -5.59 10.79 -4.97
N PRO A 214 -5.25 11.10 -6.24
CA PRO A 214 -3.86 11.30 -6.65
C PRO A 214 -3.19 12.56 -6.07
N GLN A 215 -3.95 13.48 -5.48
CA GLN A 215 -3.47 14.73 -4.88
C GLN A 215 -3.64 14.76 -3.35
N ASP A 216 -4.12 13.67 -2.75
CA ASP A 216 -4.29 13.59 -1.30
C ASP A 216 -2.91 13.40 -0.64
N PRO A 217 -2.42 14.38 0.14
CA PRO A 217 -1.08 14.34 0.70
C PRO A 217 -0.89 13.19 1.69
N GLN A 218 -1.95 12.75 2.37
CA GLN A 218 -1.87 11.60 3.26
C GLN A 218 -1.63 10.33 2.44
N VAL A 219 -2.44 10.10 1.40
CA VAL A 219 -2.32 8.90 0.56
C VAL A 219 -0.96 8.81 -0.14
N LEU A 220 -0.42 9.95 -0.62
CA LEU A 220 0.91 10.01 -1.21
C LEU A 220 2.01 9.70 -0.19
N GLN A 221 1.88 10.19 1.04
CA GLN A 221 2.82 9.92 2.12
C GLN A 221 2.80 8.44 2.51
N GLU A 222 1.62 7.85 2.74
CA GLU A 222 1.49 6.44 3.08
C GLU A 222 2.06 5.52 1.98
N TRP A 223 1.84 5.87 0.71
CA TRP A 223 2.42 5.14 -0.42
C TRP A 223 3.95 5.13 -0.38
N LYS A 224 4.55 6.30 -0.12
CA LYS A 224 6.00 6.45 -0.02
C LYS A 224 6.56 5.71 1.19
N GLU A 225 5.88 5.78 2.34
CA GLU A 225 6.28 5.09 3.57
C GLU A 225 6.21 3.57 3.42
N LEU A 226 5.14 3.04 2.81
CA LEU A 226 5.01 1.61 2.53
C LEU A 226 6.17 1.12 1.65
N LEU A 227 6.45 1.80 0.53
CA LEU A 227 7.55 1.39 -0.35
C LEU A 227 8.92 1.55 0.32
N ASN A 228 9.12 2.59 1.13
CA ASN A 228 10.33 2.75 1.92
C ASN A 228 10.54 1.61 2.92
N SER A 229 9.47 1.14 3.57
CA SER A 229 9.54 0.01 4.53
C SER A 229 10.11 -1.27 3.90
N ILE A 230 9.90 -1.47 2.60
CA ILE A 230 10.44 -2.60 1.83
C ILE A 230 11.65 -2.22 0.95
N GLY A 231 12.23 -1.02 1.12
CA GLY A 231 13.40 -0.54 0.38
C GLY A 231 13.17 -0.33 -1.12
N LEU A 232 11.97 0.11 -1.50
CA LEU A 232 11.58 0.47 -2.87
C LEU A 232 11.20 1.96 -2.98
N GLU A 233 11.75 2.81 -2.12
CA GLU A 233 11.47 4.24 -2.06
C GLU A 233 11.75 4.97 -3.38
N SER A 234 12.72 4.47 -4.16
CA SER A 234 13.05 5.00 -5.49
C SER A 234 11.93 4.84 -6.52
N LEU A 235 10.94 3.97 -6.25
CA LEU A 235 9.76 3.73 -7.09
C LEU A 235 8.52 4.52 -6.63
N ALA A 236 8.58 5.25 -5.52
CA ALA A 236 7.42 5.94 -4.94
C ALA A 236 6.80 6.98 -5.87
N ASP A 237 7.64 7.68 -6.63
CA ASP A 237 7.21 8.74 -7.55
C ASP A 237 6.84 8.21 -8.95
N GLU A 238 7.01 6.90 -9.20
CA GLU A 238 6.62 6.30 -10.48
C GLU A 238 5.09 6.33 -10.67
N PRO A 239 4.61 6.50 -11.91
CA PRO A 239 3.18 6.57 -12.19
C PRO A 239 2.52 5.20 -11.99
N LEU A 240 1.27 5.21 -11.51
CA LEU A 240 0.40 4.03 -11.63
C LEU A 240 -0.05 3.91 -13.09
N SER A 241 0.38 2.84 -13.75
CA SER A 241 0.10 2.60 -15.16
C SER A 241 -1.32 2.04 -15.37
N PRO A 242 -2.02 2.41 -16.46
CA PRO A 242 -3.28 1.78 -16.85
C PRO A 242 -3.08 0.38 -17.45
N CYS A 243 -1.83 -0.09 -17.61
CA CYS A 243 -1.52 -1.44 -18.04
C CYS A 243 -2.04 -2.49 -17.04
N CYS A 244 -2.27 -3.73 -17.42
CA CYS A 244 -2.35 -4.27 -18.78
C CYS A 244 -3.70 -4.95 -18.85
N LYS A 245 -4.54 -4.54 -19.81
CA LYS A 245 -5.81 -5.22 -20.05
C LYS A 245 -5.55 -6.32 -21.10
N PRO A 246 -6.03 -7.56 -20.87
CA PRO A 246 -6.03 -8.57 -21.91
C PRO A 246 -6.90 -8.16 -23.10
#